data_AF-A0A8S0PPV5-F1
#
_entry.id   AF-A0A8S0PPV5-F1
#
_cell.length_a   1.000
_cell.length_b   1.000
_cell.length_c   1.000
_cell.angle_alpha   90.00
_cell.angle_beta   90.00
_cell.angle_gamma   90.00
#
_symmetry.space_group_name_H-M   'P 1'
#
loop_
_entity.id
_entity.type
_entity.pdbx_description
1 polymer ?
#
loop_
_entity_poly.entity_id
_entity_poly.type
_entity_poly.pdbx_seq_one_letter_code
_entity_poly.pdbx_strand_id
1 'polypeptide(L)'
;MLGVYMQRSWIIVTATAFNLMFLYIFATPLLQLIGHTSDISHAAGELAIWMIPQLYAYALNFPIAKFLQSQIKTMAMAWIFGVGSALHTLFSWLFMLKLGWGLVGADSGGATGLYIHG
;
A
#
# COMPACT_ATOMS: atom_id res chain seq x y z
N MET A 1 13.08 -17.71 22.53
CA MET A 1 14.03 -16.70 22.01
C MET A 1 13.54 -16.03 20.72
N LEU A 2 13.01 -16.77 19.74
CA LEU A 2 12.61 -16.24 18.43
C LEU A 2 11.61 -15.06 18.46
N GLY A 3 10.70 -15.02 19.44
CA GLY A 3 9.76 -13.90 19.60
C GLY A 3 10.43 -12.57 19.98
N VAL A 4 11.54 -12.60 20.72
CA VAL A 4 12.32 -11.39 21.06
C VAL A 4 13.03 -10.86 19.81
N TYR A 5 13.51 -11.74 18.92
CA TYR A 5 14.05 -11.33 17.62
C TYR A 5 12.99 -10.68 16.73
N MET A 6 11.77 -11.22 16.72
CA MET A 6 10.64 -10.59 16.00
C MET A 6 10.34 -9.19 16.53
N GLN A 7 10.27 -9.00 17.85
CA GLN A 7 10.05 -7.69 18.47
C GLN A 7 11.17 -6.69 18.14
N ARG A 8 12.44 -7.12 18.24
CA ARG A 8 13.58 -6.29 17.85
C ARG A 8 13.53 -5.92 16.36
N SER A 9 13.14 -6.87 15.52
CA SER A 9 12.98 -6.64 14.08
C SER A 9 11.85 -5.65 13.79
N TRP A 10 10.74 -5.65 14.54
CA TRP A 10 9.71 -4.62 14.39
C TRP A 10 10.26 -3.23 14.64
N ILE A 11 11.03 -3.02 15.71
CA ILE A 11 11.62 -1.71 16.01
C ILE A 11 12.47 -1.23 14.84
N ILE A 12 13.34 -2.10 14.30
CA ILE A 12 14.23 -1.77 13.19
C ILE A 12 13.41 -1.46 11.93
N VAL A 13 12.50 -2.35 11.53
CA VAL A 13 11.75 -2.20 10.28
C VAL A 13 10.76 -1.03 10.34
N THR A 14 10.15 -0.76 11.50
CA THR A 14 9.30 0.43 11.69
C THR A 14 10.12 1.71 11.65
N ALA A 15 11.33 1.73 12.22
CA ALA A 15 12.23 2.88 12.09
C ALA A 15 12.67 3.09 10.63
N THR A 16 12.94 2.02 9.89
CA THR A 16 13.21 2.11 8.44
C THR A 16 12.00 2.63 7.68
N ALA A 17 10.79 2.15 7.98
CA ALA A 17 9.55 2.63 7.38
C ALA A 17 9.31 4.13 7.65
N PHE A 18 9.64 4.61 8.85
CA PHE A 18 9.60 6.05 9.17
C PHE A 18 10.53 6.87 8.27
N ASN A 19 11.74 6.39 7.99
CA ASN A 19 12.64 7.06 7.05
C ASN A 19 12.12 7.00 5.60
N LEU A 20 11.57 5.86 5.19
CA LEU A 20 10.99 5.69 3.84
C LEU A 20 9.73 6.55 3.63
N MET A 21 8.96 6.82 4.68
CA MET A 21 7.77 7.67 4.62
C MET A 21 8.06 9.04 4.00
N PHE A 22 9.24 9.62 4.25
CA PHE A 22 9.62 10.89 3.64
C PHE A 22 9.69 10.81 2.10
N LEU A 23 10.12 9.68 1.54
CA LEU A 23 10.11 9.48 0.08
C LEU A 23 8.69 9.48 -0.49
N TYR A 24 7.71 9.00 0.28
CA TYR A 24 6.30 8.99 -0.11
C TYR A 24 5.72 10.41 -0.05
N ILE A 25 6.07 11.18 0.99
CA ILE A 25 5.66 12.59 1.14
C ILE A 25 6.26 13.47 0.02
N PHE A 26 7.52 13.22 -0.36
CA PHE A 26 8.21 13.98 -1.42
C PHE A 26 8.14 13.31 -2.79
N ALA A 27 7.21 12.39 -3.02
CA ALA A 27 7.14 11.62 -4.27
C ALA A 27 6.95 12.52 -5.51
N THR A 28 6.04 13.50 -5.46
CA THR A 28 5.81 14.44 -6.59
C THR A 28 7.07 15.20 -7.01
N PRO A 29 7.75 15.96 -6.11
CA PRO A 29 8.95 16.69 -6.51
C PRO A 29 10.11 15.77 -6.91
N LEU A 30 10.22 14.58 -6.30
CA LEU A 30 11.24 13.60 -6.71
C LEU A 30 11.01 13.09 -8.15
N LEU A 31 9.76 12.79 -8.52
CA LEU A 31 9.43 12.33 -9.87
C LEU A 31 9.63 13.41 -10.93
N GLN A 32 9.28 14.66 -10.60
CA GLN A 32 9.56 15.80 -11.47
C GLN A 32 11.07 16.02 -11.66
N LEU A 33 11.87 15.84 -10.60
CA LEU A 33 13.33 15.93 -10.67
C LEU A 33 13.94 14.87 -11.59
N ILE A 34 13.36 13.67 -11.64
CA ILE A 34 13.77 12.57 -12.53
C ILE A 34 13.33 12.81 -13.99
N GLY A 35 12.48 13.81 -14.24
CA GLY A 35 12.03 14.22 -15.57
C GLY A 35 10.66 13.66 -15.98
N HIS A 36 9.86 13.17 -15.03
CA HIS A 36 8.46 12.82 -15.33
C HIS A 36 7.59 14.07 -15.53
N THR A 37 6.51 13.93 -16.31
CA THR A 37 5.55 15.02 -16.54
C THR A 37 4.85 15.41 -15.24
N SER A 38 4.37 16.66 -15.19
CA SER A 38 3.68 17.20 -14.02
C SER A 38 2.49 16.32 -13.62
N ASP A 39 1.61 15.99 -14.58
CA ASP A 39 0.38 15.24 -14.32
C ASP A 39 0.64 13.85 -13.73
N ILE A 40 1.62 13.12 -14.28
CA ILE A 40 2.00 11.79 -13.76
C ILE A 40 2.59 11.92 -12.35
N SER A 41 3.43 12.93 -12.12
CA SER A 41 4.10 13.15 -10.83
C SER A 41 3.11 13.54 -9.72
N HIS A 42 2.08 14.31 -10.06
CA HIS A 42 1.01 14.67 -9.12
C HIS A 42 0.14 13.46 -8.78
N ALA A 43 -0.32 12.71 -9.79
CA ALA A 43 -1.13 11.50 -9.56
C ALA A 43 -0.37 10.44 -8.74
N ALA A 44 0.91 10.20 -9.06
CA ALA A 44 1.74 9.25 -8.33
C ALA A 44 2.05 9.72 -6.90
N GLY A 45 2.23 11.01 -6.68
CA GLY A 45 2.47 11.56 -5.33
C GLY A 45 1.24 11.49 -4.43
N GLU A 46 0.05 11.76 -4.98
CA GLU A 46 -1.20 11.57 -4.25
C GLU A 46 -1.38 10.09 -3.84
N LEU A 47 -1.21 9.17 -4.80
CA LEU A 47 -1.23 7.74 -4.52
C LEU A 47 -0.21 7.35 -3.45
N ALA A 48 1.02 7.88 -3.53
CA ALA A 48 2.07 7.59 -2.55
C ALA A 48 1.63 8.00 -1.13
N ILE A 49 1.02 9.17 -0.94
CA ILE A 49 0.52 9.58 0.39
C ILE A 49 -0.52 8.57 0.91
N TRP A 50 -1.46 8.13 0.07
CA TRP A 50 -2.46 7.11 0.43
C TRP A 50 -1.86 5.73 0.74
N MET A 51 -0.65 5.43 0.26
CA MET A 51 0.07 4.19 0.53
C MET A 51 0.88 4.18 1.83
N ILE A 52 1.00 5.31 2.54
CA ILE A 52 1.74 5.39 3.82
C ILE A 52 1.19 4.41 4.88
N PRO A 53 -0.13 4.28 5.10
CA PRO A 53 -0.65 3.26 6.03
C PRO A 53 -0.25 1.83 5.65
N GLN A 54 -0.25 1.52 4.35
CA GLN A 54 0.17 0.22 3.83
C GLN A 54 1.66 -0.06 4.09
N LEU A 55 2.53 0.97 3.99
CA LEU A 55 3.95 0.86 4.31
C LEU A 55 4.18 0.36 5.75
N TYR A 56 3.47 0.93 6.73
CA TYR A 56 3.57 0.50 8.12
C TYR A 56 2.90 -0.85 8.37
N ALA A 57 1.81 -1.17 7.68
CA ALA A 57 1.19 -2.49 7.75
C ALA A 57 2.18 -3.60 7.33
N TYR A 58 2.95 -3.38 6.25
CA TYR A 58 4.01 -4.31 5.84
C TYR A 58 5.19 -4.36 6.80
N ALA A 59 5.59 -3.22 7.37
CA ALA A 59 6.65 -3.18 8.38
C ALA A 59 6.35 -4.09 9.59
N LEU A 60 5.08 -4.19 9.98
CA LEU A 60 4.62 -5.09 11.03
C LEU A 60 4.43 -6.53 10.53
N ASN A 61 3.94 -6.72 9.30
CA ASN A 61 3.62 -8.06 8.78
C ASN A 61 4.89 -8.88 8.48
N PHE A 62 5.96 -8.27 7.95
CA PHE A 62 7.16 -9.01 7.55
C PHE A 62 7.80 -9.81 8.69
N PRO A 63 8.02 -9.24 9.90
CA PRO A 63 8.58 -10.02 11.00
C PRO A 63 7.64 -11.15 11.47
N ILE A 64 6.32 -10.92 11.47
CA ILE A 64 5.31 -11.96 11.81
C ILE A 64 5.41 -13.12 10.83
N ALA A 65 5.45 -12.83 9.53
CA ALA A 65 5.55 -13.84 8.49
C ALA A 65 6.81 -14.70 8.66
N LYS A 66 7.97 -14.06 8.91
CA LYS A 66 9.22 -14.78 9.18
C LYS A 66 9.19 -15.57 10.48
N PHE A 67 8.54 -15.06 11.52
CA PHE A 67 8.35 -15.78 12.78
C PHE A 67 7.50 -17.04 12.58
N LEU A 68 6.36 -16.95 11.90
CA LEU A 68 5.50 -18.11 11.63
C LEU A 68 6.19 -19.13 10.71
N GLN A 69 6.92 -18.66 9.70
CA GLN A 69 7.68 -19.52 8.78
C GLN A 69 8.75 -20.34 9.52
N SER A 70 9.51 -19.70 10.41
CA SER A 70 10.54 -20.38 11.23
C SER A 70 9.98 -21.29 12.32
N GLN A 71 8.67 -21.23 12.58
CA GLN A 71 7.94 -22.19 13.43
C GLN A 71 7.21 -23.26 12.60
N ILE A 72 7.43 -23.33 11.27
CA ILE A 72 6.78 -24.27 10.36
C ILE A 72 5.24 -24.12 10.39
N LYS A 73 4.73 -22.93 10.74
CA LYS A 73 3.28 -22.61 10.78
C LYS A 73 2.79 -22.08 9.44
N THR A 74 3.18 -22.72 8.34
CA THR A 74 2.84 -22.29 6.97
C THR A 74 1.35 -22.40 6.68
N MET A 75 0.64 -23.37 7.25
CA MET A 75 -0.82 -23.48 7.10
C MET A 75 -1.58 -22.30 7.73
N ALA A 76 -1.11 -21.77 8.87
CA ALA A 76 -1.69 -20.57 9.46
C ALA A 76 -1.50 -19.35 8.55
N MET A 77 -0.31 -19.22 7.94
CA MET A 77 -0.04 -18.16 6.96
C MET A 77 -0.92 -18.29 5.72
N ALA A 78 -1.15 -19.51 5.23
CA ALA A 78 -2.02 -19.77 4.08
C ALA A 78 -3.47 -19.32 4.34
N TRP A 79 -4.01 -19.61 5.53
CA TRP A 79 -5.34 -19.13 5.92
C TRP A 79 -5.42 -17.62 6.04
N ILE A 80 -4.44 -16.98 6.68
CA ILE A 80 -4.39 -15.51 6.80
C ILE A 80 -4.34 -14.87 5.42
N PHE A 81 -3.50 -15.39 4.52
CA PHE A 81 -3.42 -14.91 3.15
C PHE A 81 -4.73 -15.13 2.38
N GLY A 82 -5.33 -16.32 2.49
CA GLY A 82 -6.58 -16.64 1.81
C GLY A 82 -7.73 -15.73 2.25
N VAL A 83 -7.92 -15.55 3.56
CA VAL A 83 -8.95 -14.65 4.11
C VAL A 83 -8.64 -13.20 3.75
N GLY A 84 -7.39 -12.76 3.89
CA GLY A 84 -6.97 -11.40 3.54
C GLY A 84 -7.19 -11.07 2.07
N SER A 85 -6.88 -12.02 1.17
CA SER A 85 -7.09 -11.89 -0.28
C SER A 85 -8.58 -11.81 -0.61
N ALA A 86 -9.41 -12.69 -0.03
CA ALA A 86 -10.86 -12.65 -0.22
C ALA A 86 -11.46 -11.31 0.25
N LEU A 87 -11.07 -10.84 1.43
CA LEU A 87 -11.48 -9.52 1.93
C LEU A 87 -11.01 -8.39 1.03
N HIS A 88 -9.75 -8.42 0.57
CA HIS A 88 -9.23 -7.43 -0.36
C HIS A 88 -10.04 -7.40 -1.66
N THR A 89 -10.32 -8.55 -2.28
CA THR A 89 -11.16 -8.63 -3.49
C THR A 89 -12.57 -8.07 -3.25
N LEU A 90 -13.20 -8.43 -2.13
CA LEU A 90 -14.54 -7.95 -1.78
C LEU A 90 -14.56 -6.43 -1.56
N PHE A 91 -13.58 -5.89 -0.82
CA PHE A 91 -13.50 -4.45 -0.57
C PHE A 91 -13.13 -3.67 -1.82
N SER A 92 -12.20 -4.16 -2.64
CA SER A 92 -11.87 -3.53 -3.93
C SER A 92 -13.09 -3.48 -4.85
N TRP A 93 -13.86 -4.57 -4.93
CA TRP A 93 -15.13 -4.57 -5.68
C TRP A 93 -16.13 -3.54 -5.13
N LEU A 94 -16.31 -3.51 -3.81
CA LEU A 94 -17.25 -2.60 -3.15
C LEU A 94 -16.85 -1.12 -3.33
N PHE A 95 -15.61 -0.76 -3.01
CA PHE A 95 -15.13 0.62 -3.04
C PHE A 95 -15.01 1.14 -4.48
N MET A 96 -14.48 0.35 -5.40
CA MET A 96 -14.27 0.81 -6.77
C MET A 96 -15.57 0.84 -7.58
N LEU A 97 -16.39 -0.22 -7.52
CA LEU A 97 -17.53 -0.37 -8.43
C LEU A 97 -18.87 0.06 -7.85
N LYS A 98 -19.08 -0.08 -6.53
CA LYS A 98 -20.37 0.26 -5.90
C LYS A 98 -20.39 1.64 -5.27
N LEU A 99 -19.29 2.05 -4.65
CA LEU A 99 -19.17 3.36 -4.01
C LEU A 99 -18.54 4.42 -4.92
N GLY A 100 -18.04 4.04 -6.09
CA GLY A 100 -17.53 4.97 -7.11
C GLY A 100 -16.23 5.67 -6.71
N TRP A 101 -15.48 5.12 -5.74
CA TRP A 101 -14.24 5.73 -5.24
C TRP A 101 -13.06 5.58 -6.21
N GLY A 102 -13.25 4.94 -7.38
CA GLY A 102 -12.24 4.86 -8.44
C GLY A 102 -10.86 4.40 -7.94
N LEU A 103 -9.79 4.81 -8.62
CA LEU A 103 -8.41 4.56 -8.15
C LEU A 103 -7.97 5.61 -7.10
N VAL A 104 -8.57 6.81 -7.13
CA VAL A 104 -8.55 7.86 -6.08
C VAL A 104 -9.89 8.64 -6.01
N GLY A 105 -10.79 8.41 -6.98
CA GLY A 105 -12.16 8.96 -7.08
C GLY A 105 -12.32 9.85 -8.32
N ALA A 106 -12.33 9.27 -9.54
CA ALA A 106 -12.13 10.00 -10.81
C ALA A 106 -10.75 10.72 -10.84
N ASP A 107 -10.06 10.99 -11.92
CA ASP A 107 -10.42 12.04 -12.89
C ASP A 107 -11.41 13.12 -12.39
N SER A 108 -11.44 13.47 -11.08
CA SER A 108 -12.36 14.47 -10.50
C SER A 108 -11.85 15.90 -10.71
N GLY A 109 -11.17 16.12 -11.84
CA GLY A 109 -10.62 17.41 -12.26
C GLY A 109 -10.50 17.58 -13.77
N GLY A 110 -11.09 16.71 -14.59
CA GLY A 110 -11.45 17.04 -15.98
C GLY A 110 -10.81 16.21 -17.08
N ALA A 111 -11.46 15.11 -17.49
CA ALA A 111 -11.47 14.63 -18.88
C ALA A 111 -12.52 13.54 -19.21
N THR A 112 -13.22 12.93 -18.24
CA THR A 112 -14.03 11.72 -18.50
C THR A 112 -15.53 11.96 -18.73
N GLY A 113 -15.91 13.22 -18.99
CA GLY A 113 -17.23 13.53 -19.56
C GLY A 113 -17.38 13.16 -21.06
N LEU A 114 -16.33 12.65 -21.73
CA LEU A 114 -16.32 12.51 -23.20
C LEU A 114 -16.26 11.08 -23.75
N TYR A 115 -16.47 10.02 -22.97
CA TYR A 115 -16.34 8.65 -23.50
C TYR A 115 -17.45 7.65 -23.12
N ILE A 116 -18.62 8.13 -22.69
CA ILE A 116 -19.78 7.25 -22.44
C ILE A 116 -21.09 7.69 -23.12
N HIS A 117 -21.03 8.62 -24.08
CA HIS A 117 -22.14 8.83 -25.02
C HIS A 117 -21.61 9.36 -26.36
N GLY A 118 -21.61 8.49 -27.39
CA GLY A 118 -21.23 8.83 -28.77
C GLY A 118 -20.38 7.75 -29.42
#